data_AF-A0A940FDT7-F1
#
_entry.id   AF-A0A940FDT7-F1
#
_cell.length_a   1.000
_cell.length_b   1.000
_cell.length_c   1.000
_cell.angle_alpha   90.00
_cell.angle_beta   90.00
_cell.angle_gamma   90.00
#
_symmetry.space_group_name_H-M   'P 1'
#
loop_
_entity.id
_entity.type
_entity.pdbx_description
1 polymer ?
#
loop_
_entity_poly.entity_id
_entity_poly.type
_entity_poly.pdbx_seq_one_letter_code
_entity_poly.pdbx_strand_id
1 'polypeptide(L)'
;MTSKRSRKRYSSTIYQFQHPDWEPLLGLVGQDLAGWFMWMGELRLSDGTSVHGYKHRETRRYLHLAPDGRAYEYLAPASFNDPNPERYREWSRVDAIDEAFLDWSRFHEGDPEFAAQRTLLAEVREVAEAGARMPVDAEHLRRQLRFDAAVAAARLHERDADPGFSEARLGAEGDTYVGDLADADTWIDDRPAA
;
A
#
# COMPACT_ATOMS: atom_id res chain seq x y z
N MET A 1 7.63 38.52 8.52
CA MET A 1 7.86 37.52 9.58
C MET A 1 6.81 36.42 9.44
N THR A 2 7.06 35.43 8.59
CA THR A 2 6.18 34.27 8.43
C THR A 2 6.47 33.31 9.57
N SER A 3 5.54 33.24 10.54
CA SER A 3 5.58 32.26 11.63
C SER A 3 5.71 30.86 11.02
N LYS A 4 6.85 30.19 11.27
CA LYS A 4 7.02 28.77 10.98
C LYS A 4 6.00 28.03 11.85
N ARG A 5 4.80 27.76 11.31
CA ARG A 5 3.87 26.83 11.94
C ARG A 5 4.62 25.51 12.09
N SER A 6 4.93 25.15 13.34
CA SER A 6 5.37 23.80 13.67
C SER A 6 4.35 22.84 13.08
N ARG A 7 4.75 22.01 12.11
CA ARG A 7 3.87 20.96 11.58
C ARG A 7 3.59 19.99 12.72
N LYS A 8 2.31 19.78 13.03
CA LYS A 8 1.84 18.84 14.05
C LYS A 8 2.50 17.48 13.85
N ARG A 9 2.95 16.87 14.94
CA ARG A 9 3.56 15.54 14.93
C ARG A 9 2.69 14.56 15.72
N TYR A 10 2.88 13.28 15.43
CA TYR A 10 2.05 12.20 15.92
C TYR A 10 2.91 11.02 16.34
N SER A 11 2.57 10.42 17.48
CA SER A 11 2.99 9.04 17.76
C SER A 11 2.04 8.08 17.06
N SER A 12 2.49 6.84 16.89
CA SER A 12 1.73 5.79 16.20
C SER A 12 1.80 4.48 16.97
N THR A 13 0.74 3.68 16.87
CA THR A 13 0.76 2.28 17.27
C THR A 13 0.29 1.44 16.10
N ILE A 14 0.92 0.29 15.87
CA ILE A 14 0.46 -0.68 14.89
C ILE A 14 -0.91 -1.20 15.33
N TYR A 15 -1.87 -1.19 14.41
CA TYR A 15 -3.25 -1.64 14.65
C TYR A 15 -3.49 -3.05 14.12
N GLN A 16 -3.15 -3.33 12.86
CA GLN A 16 -3.36 -4.65 12.24
C GLN A 16 -2.48 -4.88 10.99
N PHE A 17 -2.34 -6.15 10.60
CA PHE A 17 -1.52 -6.62 9.46
C PHE A 17 -2.25 -7.63 8.55
N GLN A 18 -3.57 -7.79 8.70
CA GLN A 18 -4.30 -8.90 8.09
C GLN A 18 -5.25 -8.47 6.99
N HIS A 19 -5.83 -7.27 7.12
CA HIS A 19 -6.88 -6.75 6.26
C HIS A 19 -6.35 -5.52 5.53
N PRO A 20 -5.74 -5.68 4.35
CA PRO A 20 -5.27 -4.55 3.58
C PRO A 20 -6.44 -3.65 3.18
N ASP A 21 -6.19 -2.35 3.22
CA ASP A 21 -7.01 -1.37 2.53
C ASP A 21 -6.18 -0.80 1.39
N TRP A 22 -6.62 -1.02 0.15
CA TRP A 22 -5.92 -0.55 -1.05
C TRP A 22 -6.50 0.75 -1.59
N GLU A 23 -7.68 1.18 -1.13
CA GLU A 23 -8.36 2.37 -1.66
C GLU A 23 -7.50 3.64 -1.54
N PRO A 24 -6.79 3.92 -0.42
CA PRO A 24 -5.94 5.11 -0.31
C PRO A 24 -4.80 5.12 -1.33
N LEU A 25 -4.18 3.96 -1.56
CA LEU A 25 -3.10 3.82 -2.54
C LEU A 25 -3.62 3.98 -3.97
N LEU A 26 -4.71 3.28 -4.31
CA LEU A 26 -5.35 3.37 -5.63
C LEU A 26 -5.78 4.81 -5.94
N GLY A 27 -6.35 5.51 -4.95
CA GLY A 27 -6.73 6.91 -5.10
C GLY A 27 -5.53 7.87 -5.21
N LEU A 28 -4.34 7.48 -4.77
CA LEU A 28 -3.13 8.29 -4.91
C LEU A 28 -2.40 8.03 -6.23
N VAL A 29 -2.07 6.77 -6.52
CA VAL A 29 -1.16 6.40 -7.64
C VAL A 29 -1.86 5.71 -8.81
N GLY A 30 -3.16 5.41 -8.69
CA GLY A 30 -3.89 4.66 -9.71
C GLY A 30 -3.57 3.16 -9.69
N GLN A 31 -4.36 2.40 -10.46
CA GLN A 31 -4.30 0.94 -10.48
C GLN A 31 -2.98 0.40 -11.04
N ASP A 32 -2.50 0.95 -12.14
CA ASP A 32 -1.31 0.43 -12.84
C ASP A 32 -0.02 0.61 -12.03
N LEU A 33 0.05 1.64 -11.17
CA LEU A 33 1.19 1.82 -10.26
C LEU A 33 1.00 1.12 -8.91
N ALA A 34 -0.24 0.89 -8.47
CA ALA A 34 -0.50 0.26 -7.17
C ALA A 34 0.09 -1.17 -7.08
N GLY A 35 0.17 -1.89 -8.19
CA GLY A 35 0.79 -3.23 -8.26
C GLY A 35 2.26 -3.26 -7.82
N TRP A 36 2.96 -2.13 -7.83
CA TRP A 36 4.34 -2.00 -7.38
C TRP A 36 4.49 -1.90 -5.86
N PHE A 37 3.40 -1.94 -5.11
CA PHE A 37 3.43 -1.84 -3.66
C PHE A 37 3.03 -3.14 -2.99
N MET A 38 3.45 -3.27 -1.74
CA MET A 38 3.00 -4.27 -0.79
C MET A 38 2.42 -3.54 0.41
N TRP A 39 1.25 -3.95 0.86
CA TRP A 39 0.68 -3.40 2.08
C TRP A 39 1.40 -3.96 3.30
N MET A 40 1.74 -3.09 4.24
CA MET A 40 2.61 -3.39 5.39
C MET A 40 1.89 -3.31 6.72
N GLY A 41 0.61 -2.94 6.74
CA GLY A 41 -0.18 -2.81 7.95
C GLY A 41 -0.90 -1.47 8.06
N GLU A 42 -1.74 -1.39 9.07
CA GLU A 42 -2.43 -0.18 9.49
C GLU A 42 -1.84 0.30 10.81
N LEU A 43 -1.65 1.61 10.93
CA LEU A 43 -1.23 2.32 12.13
C LEU A 43 -2.36 3.22 12.60
N ARG A 44 -2.45 3.39 13.92
CA ARG A 44 -3.30 4.39 14.55
C ARG A 44 -2.43 5.52 15.08
N LEU A 45 -2.64 6.74 14.59
CA LEU A 45 -1.97 7.94 15.10
C LEU A 45 -2.60 8.39 16.43
N SER A 46 -1.87 9.20 17.20
CA SER A 46 -2.30 9.71 18.50
C SER A 46 -3.58 10.56 18.47
N ASP A 47 -3.98 11.09 17.30
CA ASP A 47 -5.25 11.80 17.13
C ASP A 47 -6.40 10.90 16.64
N GLY A 48 -6.18 9.59 16.59
CA GLY A 48 -7.16 8.60 16.15
C GLY A 48 -7.18 8.37 14.63
N THR A 49 -6.41 9.12 13.85
CA THR A 49 -6.30 8.91 12.39
C THR A 49 -5.74 7.53 12.09
N SER A 50 -6.43 6.78 11.23
CA SER A 50 -5.90 5.54 10.66
C SER A 50 -4.97 5.87 9.49
N VAL A 51 -3.84 5.18 9.41
CA VAL A 51 -2.82 5.35 8.37
C VAL A 51 -2.37 3.98 7.89
N HIS A 52 -2.44 3.74 6.59
CA HIS A 52 -2.02 2.50 5.94
C HIS A 52 -0.61 2.66 5.38
N GLY A 53 0.27 1.72 5.71
CA GLY A 53 1.63 1.68 5.20
C GLY A 53 1.73 0.82 3.94
N TYR A 54 2.30 1.36 2.88
CA TYR A 54 2.58 0.66 1.63
C TYR A 54 4.06 0.75 1.31
N LYS A 55 4.69 -0.38 1.04
CA LYS A 55 6.10 -0.45 0.67
C LYS A 55 6.24 -0.69 -0.82
N HIS A 56 6.95 0.20 -1.49
CA HIS A 56 7.32 -0.01 -2.89
C HIS A 56 8.24 -1.23 -3.01
N ARG A 57 7.95 -2.14 -3.94
CA ARG A 57 8.60 -3.45 -4.08
C ARG A 57 10.10 -3.31 -4.32
N GLU A 58 10.47 -2.43 -5.25
CA GLU A 58 11.87 -2.25 -5.69
C GLU A 58 12.64 -1.22 -4.87
N THR A 59 12.18 0.04 -4.81
CA THR A 59 12.87 1.10 -4.04
C THR A 59 12.89 0.84 -2.52
N ARG A 60 12.01 -0.05 -2.03
CA ARG A 60 11.81 -0.38 -0.60
C ARG A 60 11.34 0.81 0.26
N ARG A 61 10.98 1.92 -0.36
CA ARG A 61 10.49 3.14 0.31
C ARG A 61 9.00 3.00 0.61
N TYR A 62 8.49 3.85 1.50
CA TYR A 62 7.16 3.70 2.08
C TYR A 62 6.27 4.90 1.76
N LEU A 63 5.01 4.61 1.41
CA LEU A 63 3.90 5.55 1.48
C LEU A 63 3.09 5.27 2.74
N HIS A 64 2.72 6.30 3.47
CA HIS A 64 1.80 6.20 4.61
C HIS A 64 0.60 7.09 4.35
N LEU A 65 -0.58 6.49 4.14
CA LEU A 65 -1.77 7.20 3.66
C LEU A 65 -2.95 7.00 4.59
N ALA A 66 -3.67 8.06 4.91
CA ALA A 66 -4.97 7.95 5.56
C ALA A 66 -6.08 7.66 4.53
N PRO A 67 -7.24 7.11 4.96
CA PRO A 67 -8.40 6.88 4.08
C PRO A 67 -8.90 8.12 3.32
N ASP A 68 -8.69 9.31 3.88
CA ASP A 68 -9.03 10.59 3.24
C ASP A 68 -8.00 11.05 2.20
N GLY A 69 -6.91 10.31 1.99
CA GLY A 69 -5.89 10.56 0.98
C GLY A 69 -4.78 11.49 1.44
N ARG A 70 -4.77 11.91 2.71
CA ARG A 70 -3.62 12.61 3.29
C ARG A 70 -2.43 11.68 3.41
N ALA A 71 -1.24 12.21 3.13
CA ALA A 71 0.02 11.49 3.24
C ALA A 71 0.75 11.85 4.54
N TYR A 72 1.55 10.92 5.04
CA TYR A 72 2.33 11.09 6.26
C TYR A 72 3.78 10.65 6.02
N GLU A 73 4.70 11.38 6.62
CA GLU A 73 6.13 11.06 6.63
C GLU A 73 6.48 10.37 7.95
N TYR A 74 7.21 9.26 7.86
CA TYR A 74 7.87 8.67 9.02
C TYR A 74 9.18 9.39 9.30
N LEU A 75 9.26 10.02 10.47
CA LEU A 75 10.44 10.70 10.98
C LEU A 75 11.32 9.69 11.70
N ALA A 76 12.35 9.20 11.00
CA ALA A 76 13.31 8.27 11.58
C ALA A 76 13.91 8.83 12.89
N PRO A 77 14.12 7.97 13.90
CA PRO A 77 14.73 8.40 15.14
C PRO A 77 16.15 8.92 14.91
N ALA A 78 16.50 10.03 15.58
CA ALA A 78 17.83 10.61 15.45
C ALA A 78 18.93 9.69 16.02
N SER A 79 18.56 8.82 16.96
CA SER A 79 19.40 7.75 17.49
C SER A 79 18.53 6.61 18.02
N PHE A 80 19.12 5.44 18.25
CA PHE A 80 18.43 4.28 18.81
C PHE A 80 17.68 4.56 20.13
N ASN A 81 18.20 5.50 20.93
CA ASN A 81 17.63 5.90 22.22
C ASN A 81 16.82 7.20 22.14
N ASP A 82 16.45 7.67 20.95
CA ASP A 82 15.66 8.88 20.80
C ASP A 82 14.29 8.68 21.50
N PRO A 83 14.00 9.43 22.58
CA PRO A 83 12.81 9.20 23.39
C PRO A 83 11.55 9.78 22.75
N ASN A 84 11.65 10.51 21.64
CA ASN A 84 10.50 11.17 21.03
C ASN A 84 9.56 10.15 20.39
N PRO A 85 8.33 9.95 20.91
CA PRO A 85 7.41 9.00 20.31
C PRO A 85 6.76 9.56 19.03
N GLU A 86 6.88 10.85 18.75
CA GLU A 86 6.21 11.55 17.65
C GLU A 86 6.93 11.35 16.31
N ARG A 87 6.77 10.15 15.76
CA ARG A 87 7.46 9.68 14.55
C ARG A 87 6.72 9.97 13.25
N TYR A 88 5.59 10.67 13.29
CA TYR A 88 4.85 11.00 12.07
C TYR A 88 4.52 12.48 11.98
N ARG A 89 4.48 13.00 10.74
CA ARG A 89 3.90 14.31 10.42
C ARG A 89 3.15 14.22 9.10
N GLU A 90 2.16 15.08 8.92
CA GLU A 90 1.49 15.21 7.62
C GLU A 90 2.50 15.71 6.57
N TRP A 91 2.40 15.14 5.37
CA TRP A 91 3.31 15.34 4.27
C TRP A 91 2.56 15.66 2.98
N SER A 92 3.25 16.30 2.03
CA SER A 92 2.70 16.54 0.70
C SER A 92 2.55 15.20 0.00
N ARG A 93 1.44 15.04 -0.73
CA ARG A 93 1.22 13.85 -1.56
C ARG A 93 2.25 13.74 -2.67
N VAL A 94 2.64 14.87 -3.27
CA VAL A 94 3.68 14.94 -4.30
C VAL A 94 5.03 14.50 -3.73
N ASP A 95 5.43 15.03 -2.58
CA ASP A 95 6.69 14.64 -1.95
C ASP A 95 6.70 13.15 -1.55
N ALA A 96 5.55 12.64 -1.08
CA ALA A 96 5.41 11.22 -0.74
C ALA A 96 5.57 10.32 -1.99
N ILE A 97 4.98 10.72 -3.13
CA ILE A 97 5.16 10.03 -4.42
C ILE A 97 6.63 10.08 -4.84
N ASP A 98 7.23 11.28 -4.83
CA ASP A 98 8.64 11.46 -5.21
C ASP A 98 9.57 10.60 -4.38
N GLU A 99 9.35 10.58 -3.07
CA GLU A 99 10.10 9.73 -2.17
C GLU A 99 9.87 8.26 -2.52
N ALA A 100 8.63 7.78 -2.63
CA ALA A 100 8.35 6.37 -2.89
C ALA A 100 9.00 5.83 -4.17
N PHE A 101 9.05 6.66 -5.21
CA PHE A 101 9.62 6.32 -6.52
C PHE A 101 11.05 6.87 -6.72
N LEU A 102 11.70 7.38 -5.66
CA LEU A 102 13.05 7.90 -5.76
C LEU A 102 14.02 6.81 -6.22
N ASP A 103 14.78 7.12 -7.27
CA ASP A 103 15.71 6.23 -7.97
C ASP A 103 15.06 5.01 -8.65
N TRP A 104 13.73 4.97 -8.81
CA TRP A 104 13.04 3.83 -9.41
C TRP A 104 13.53 3.50 -10.83
N SER A 105 13.87 4.51 -11.63
CA SER A 105 14.37 4.31 -13.00
C SER A 105 15.67 3.51 -13.09
N ARG A 106 16.46 3.43 -12.01
CA ARG A 106 17.72 2.66 -12.00
C ARG A 106 17.49 1.15 -12.06
N PHE A 107 16.29 0.68 -11.71
CA PHE A 107 15.92 -0.74 -11.78
C PHE A 107 15.45 -1.16 -13.18
N HIS A 108 15.16 -0.20 -14.06
CA HIS A 108 14.55 -0.40 -15.37
C HIS A 108 15.36 0.25 -16.51
N GLU A 109 16.67 0.38 -16.32
CA GLU A 109 17.55 1.00 -17.32
C GLU A 109 17.55 0.14 -18.60
N GLY A 110 17.13 0.73 -19.71
CA GLY A 110 17.03 0.05 -21.01
C GLY A 110 15.71 -0.66 -21.27
N ASP A 111 14.75 -0.64 -20.33
CA ASP A 111 13.42 -1.19 -20.54
C ASP A 111 12.52 -0.19 -21.32
N PRO A 112 12.09 -0.52 -22.56
CA PRO A 112 11.19 0.34 -23.32
C PRO A 112 9.78 0.42 -22.72
N GLU A 113 9.32 -0.59 -21.98
CA GLU A 113 7.99 -0.63 -21.36
C GLU A 113 7.91 0.31 -20.15
N PHE A 114 9.05 0.55 -19.48
CA PHE A 114 9.17 1.51 -18.37
C PHE A 114 8.86 2.96 -18.79
N ALA A 115 8.91 3.30 -20.09
CA ALA A 115 8.57 4.63 -20.57
C ALA A 115 7.09 5.01 -20.33
N ALA A 116 6.18 4.04 -20.45
CA ALA A 116 4.76 4.25 -20.18
C ALA A 116 4.54 4.54 -18.67
N GLN A 117 5.21 3.78 -17.81
CA GLN A 117 5.11 3.93 -16.35
C GLN A 117 5.66 5.29 -15.87
N ARG A 118 6.74 5.81 -16.48
CA ARG A 118 7.22 7.17 -16.20
C ARG A 118 6.21 8.25 -16.58
N THR A 119 5.52 8.07 -17.71
CA THR A 119 4.48 9.00 -18.16
C THR A 119 3.30 9.00 -17.19
N LEU A 120 2.86 7.81 -16.78
CA LEU A 120 1.81 7.67 -15.77
C LEU A 120 2.22 8.26 -14.42
N LEU A 121 3.46 8.07 -13.98
CA LEU A 121 3.96 8.67 -12.75
C LEU A 121 3.92 10.20 -12.80
N ALA A 122 4.21 10.82 -13.96
CA ALA A 122 4.08 12.25 -14.13
C ALA A 122 2.62 12.73 -14.01
N GLU A 123 1.68 12.04 -14.64
CA GLU A 123 0.23 12.32 -14.53
C GLU A 123 -0.26 12.21 -13.08
N VAL A 124 0.12 11.14 -12.39
CA VAL A 124 -0.19 10.92 -10.97
C VAL A 124 0.29 12.07 -10.10
N ARG A 125 1.50 12.60 -10.37
CA ARG A 125 2.03 13.77 -9.66
C ARG A 125 1.19 15.02 -9.90
N GLU A 126 0.75 15.28 -11.13
CA GLU A 126 -0.11 16.43 -11.46
C GLU A 126 -1.46 16.34 -10.74
N VAL A 127 -2.09 15.16 -10.73
CA VAL A 127 -3.34 14.91 -10.00
C VAL A 127 -3.14 15.10 -8.49
N ALA A 128 -2.02 14.62 -7.96
CA ALA A 128 -1.66 14.78 -6.56
C ALA A 128 -1.38 16.24 -6.17
N GLU A 129 -0.81 17.04 -7.06
CA GLU A 129 -0.59 18.48 -6.87
C GLU A 129 -1.92 19.24 -6.88
N ALA A 130 -2.86 18.85 -7.75
CA ALA A 130 -4.18 19.47 -7.87
C ALA A 130 -5.14 19.20 -6.70
N GLY A 131 -4.74 18.43 -5.68
CA GLY A 131 -5.65 18.05 -4.59
C GLY A 131 -6.64 16.93 -4.96
N ALA A 132 -6.58 16.41 -6.18
CA ALA A 132 -7.48 15.38 -6.69
C ALA A 132 -7.01 13.96 -6.33
N ARG A 133 -7.86 12.96 -6.63
CA ARG A 133 -7.54 11.53 -6.54
C ARG A 133 -7.57 10.94 -7.94
N MET A 134 -6.74 9.92 -8.17
CA MET A 134 -6.83 9.11 -9.37
C MET A 134 -8.20 8.43 -9.43
N PRO A 135 -8.83 8.34 -10.62
CA PRO A 135 -10.05 7.59 -10.78
C PRO A 135 -9.75 6.12 -10.44
N VAL A 136 -10.58 5.54 -9.57
CA VAL A 136 -10.49 4.12 -9.25
C VAL A 136 -11.64 3.40 -9.95
N ASP A 137 -11.32 2.37 -10.72
CA ASP A 137 -12.35 1.52 -11.31
C ASP A 137 -13.13 0.82 -10.18
N ALA A 138 -14.41 1.18 -10.05
CA ALA A 138 -15.30 0.59 -9.05
C ALA A 138 -15.47 -0.92 -9.26
N GLU A 139 -15.35 -1.42 -10.50
CA GLU A 139 -15.40 -2.85 -10.76
C GLU A 139 -14.13 -3.56 -10.27
N HIS A 140 -12.96 -2.96 -10.46
CA HIS A 140 -11.70 -3.44 -9.90
C HIS A 140 -11.77 -3.55 -8.37
N LEU A 141 -12.22 -2.49 -7.67
CA LEU A 141 -12.40 -2.54 -6.21
C LEU A 141 -13.35 -3.67 -5.78
N ARG A 142 -14.47 -3.86 -6.49
CA ARG A 142 -15.40 -4.97 -6.21
C ARG A 142 -14.77 -6.33 -6.46
N ARG A 143 -13.90 -6.48 -7.45
CA ARG A 143 -13.14 -7.72 -7.70
C ARG A 143 -12.17 -8.00 -6.57
N GLN A 144 -11.39 -7.00 -6.15
CA GLN A 144 -10.46 -7.12 -5.03
C GLN A 144 -11.19 -7.51 -3.73
N LEU A 145 -12.29 -6.84 -3.38
CA LEU A 145 -13.07 -7.16 -2.18
C LEU A 145 -13.63 -8.59 -2.21
N ARG A 146 -14.05 -9.09 -3.38
CA ARG A 146 -14.51 -10.48 -3.53
C ARG A 146 -13.37 -11.47 -3.33
N PHE A 147 -12.19 -11.18 -3.87
CA PHE A 147 -11.00 -11.99 -3.68
C PHE A 147 -10.59 -12.03 -2.20
N ASP A 148 -10.50 -10.88 -1.53
CA ASP A 148 -10.14 -10.80 -0.11
C ASP A 148 -11.14 -11.55 0.78
N ALA A 149 -12.44 -11.45 0.49
CA ALA A 149 -13.47 -12.22 1.17
C ALA A 149 -13.31 -13.74 0.96
N ALA A 150 -12.96 -14.17 -0.26
CA ALA A 150 -12.70 -15.58 -0.56
C ALA A 150 -11.45 -16.10 0.17
N VAL A 151 -10.36 -15.33 0.21
CA VAL A 151 -9.14 -15.67 0.97
C VAL A 151 -9.44 -15.77 2.47
N ALA A 152 -10.21 -14.83 3.03
CA ALA A 152 -10.62 -14.87 4.42
C ALA A 152 -11.48 -16.11 4.73
N ALA A 153 -12.42 -16.47 3.85
CA ALA A 153 -13.24 -17.66 3.98
C ALA A 153 -12.40 -18.96 3.91
N ALA A 154 -11.43 -19.02 2.99
CA ALA A 154 -10.51 -20.15 2.87
C ALA A 154 -9.68 -20.34 4.16
N ARG A 155 -9.11 -19.26 4.71
CA ARG A 155 -8.37 -19.31 5.97
C ARG A 155 -9.22 -19.76 7.16
N LEU A 156 -10.48 -19.33 7.22
CA LEU A 156 -11.42 -19.78 8.24
C LEU A 156 -11.66 -21.29 8.13
N HIS A 157 -11.87 -21.78 6.90
CA HIS A 157 -12.04 -23.20 6.63
C HIS A 157 -10.81 -24.03 7.02
N GLU A 158 -9.60 -23.56 6.70
CA GLU A 158 -8.34 -24.21 7.10
C GLU A 158 -8.21 -24.32 8.62
N ARG A 159 -8.55 -23.25 9.36
CA ARG A 159 -8.53 -23.26 10.83
C ARG A 159 -9.55 -24.24 11.43
N ASP A 160 -10.73 -24.33 10.84
CA ASP A 160 -11.76 -25.26 11.30
C ASP A 160 -11.41 -26.73 10.97
N ALA A 161 -10.65 -26.95 9.89
CA ALA A 161 -10.17 -28.27 9.46
C ALA A 161 -8.95 -28.78 10.26
N ASP A 162 -8.09 -27.88 10.76
CA ASP A 162 -6.99 -28.20 11.67
C ASP A 162 -7.01 -27.29 12.91
N PRO A 163 -7.68 -27.69 14.00
CA PRO A 163 -7.73 -26.92 15.25
C PRO A 163 -6.35 -26.78 15.93
N GLY A 164 -5.35 -27.55 15.51
CA GLY A 164 -3.96 -27.46 15.95
C GLY A 164 -3.11 -26.49 15.13
N PHE A 165 -3.68 -25.89 14.07
CA PHE A 165 -3.05 -24.84 13.27
C PHE A 165 -2.93 -23.54 14.09
N SER A 166 -1.87 -23.43 14.89
CA SER A 166 -1.55 -22.19 15.58
C SER A 166 -0.80 -21.25 14.62
N GLU A 167 -1.21 -20.00 14.53
CA GLU A 167 -0.54 -18.94 13.74
C GLU A 167 0.97 -18.81 14.07
N ALA A 168 1.43 -19.31 15.22
CA ALA A 168 2.85 -19.36 15.58
C ALA A 168 3.72 -20.25 14.67
N ARG A 169 3.12 -21.07 13.78
CA ARG A 169 3.86 -21.83 12.75
C ARG A 169 4.23 -21.01 11.53
N LEU A 170 3.63 -19.83 11.32
CA LEU A 170 4.05 -18.85 10.30
C LEU A 170 5.26 -18.02 10.79
N GLY A 171 6.17 -18.68 11.51
CA GLY A 171 7.36 -18.06 12.08
C GLY A 171 8.34 -17.62 11.00
N ALA A 172 8.59 -16.30 10.98
CA ALA A 172 9.82 -15.64 10.59
C ALA A 172 10.27 -15.61 9.11
N GLU A 173 9.75 -16.44 8.21
CA GLU A 173 10.03 -16.31 6.77
C GLU A 173 8.78 -15.86 6.04
N GLY A 174 8.79 -14.59 5.62
CA GLY A 174 7.78 -14.01 4.73
C GLY A 174 7.91 -14.62 3.34
N ASP A 175 7.48 -15.87 3.21
CA ASP A 175 7.31 -16.53 1.92
C ASP A 175 6.26 -15.75 1.12
N THR A 176 6.82 -15.07 0.13
CA THR A 176 6.22 -14.50 -1.06
C THR A 176 4.99 -15.26 -1.54
N TYR A 177 3.79 -14.83 -1.15
CA TYR A 177 2.60 -15.03 -1.99
C TYR A 177 2.51 -13.85 -2.97
N VAL A 178 3.49 -13.77 -3.86
CA VAL A 178 3.36 -13.11 -5.16
C VAL A 178 2.92 -14.22 -6.10
N GLY A 179 1.65 -14.58 -6.04
CA GLY A 179 1.01 -15.43 -7.04
C GLY A 179 0.49 -14.55 -8.16
N ASP A 180 0.99 -14.79 -9.36
CA ASP A 180 0.64 -14.18 -10.64
C ASP A 180 -0.83 -13.74 -10.75
N LEU A 181 -1.05 -12.43 -10.83
CA LEU A 181 -2.32 -11.82 -11.23
C LEU A 181 -2.48 -11.73 -12.76
N ALA A 182 -1.60 -12.39 -13.53
CA ALA A 182 -1.67 -12.43 -14.99
C ALA A 182 -2.47 -13.63 -15.55
N ASP A 183 -2.70 -14.70 -14.77
CA ASP A 183 -3.26 -15.97 -15.29
C ASP A 183 -4.62 -16.38 -14.69
N ALA A 184 -5.29 -15.52 -13.93
CA ALA A 184 -6.59 -15.86 -13.33
C ALA A 184 -7.79 -15.82 -14.32
N ASP A 185 -7.57 -15.44 -15.58
CA ASP A 185 -8.65 -15.29 -16.59
C ASP A 185 -8.89 -16.54 -17.47
N THR A 186 -8.22 -17.68 -17.22
CA THR A 186 -8.44 -18.91 -17.98
C THR A 186 -9.06 -20.04 -17.15
N TRP A 187 -10.23 -19.85 -16.53
CA TRP A 187 -11.00 -20.99 -16.00
C TRP A 187 -12.52 -20.75 -15.98
N ILE A 188 -13.09 -20.44 -17.15
CA ILE A 188 -14.48 -20.81 -17.48
C ILE A 188 -14.49 -21.20 -18.97
N ASP A 189 -14.39 -22.50 -19.26
CA ASP A 189 -14.84 -23.05 -20.54
C ASP A 189 -15.93 -24.07 -20.26
N ASP A 190 -17.17 -23.61 -20.44
CA ASP A 190 -18.38 -24.43 -20.54
C ASP A 190 -18.26 -25.33 -21.76
N ARG A 191 -18.13 -26.65 -21.55
CA ARG A 191 -18.56 -27.62 -22.57
C ARG A 191 -19.80 -28.35 -22.09
N PRO A 192 -20.88 -28.37 -22.89
CA PRO A 192 -22.06 -29.16 -22.57
C PRO A 192 -21.73 -30.64 -22.68
N ALA A 193 -22.26 -31.43 -21.75
CA ALA A 193 -22.26 -32.87 -21.84
C ALA A 193 -23.06 -33.32 -23.08
N ALA A 194 -22.41 -34.11 -23.93
CA ALA A 194 -23.04 -34.93 -24.96
C ALA A 194 -22.58 -36.37 -24.75
#